data_AF-A0AA91PTC6-F1
#
_entry.id   AF-A0AA91PTC6-F1
#
_cell.length_a   1.000
_cell.length_b   1.000
_cell.length_c   1.000
_cell.angle_alpha   90.00
_cell.angle_beta   90.00
_cell.angle_gamma   90.00
#
_symmetry.space_group_name_H-M   'P 1'
#
loop_
_entity.id
_entity.type
_entity.pdbx_description
1 polymer ?
#
loop_
_entity_poly.entity_id
_entity_poly.type
_entity_poly.pdbx_seq_one_letter_code
_entity_poly.pdbx_strand_id
1 'polypeptide(L)' 'MKDFVIFTGEENEKEFLAKCVEQWELTAESDIPEMIKVMRLATVFTEMRNRIDALGREESKK' A
#
# COMPACT_ATOMS: atom_id res chain seq x y z
N MET A 1 -0.52 -16.69 -9.65
CA MET A 1 -1.43 -15.56 -9.40
C MET A 1 -0.92 -14.82 -8.19
N LYS A 2 -0.40 -13.61 -8.37
CA LYS A 2 -0.17 -12.69 -7.25
C LYS A 2 -1.32 -11.69 -7.29
N ASP A 3 -2.40 -12.02 -6.60
CA ASP A 3 -3.61 -11.18 -6.58
C ASP A 3 -3.48 -10.01 -5.58
N PHE A 4 -2.33 -9.93 -4.90
CA PHE A 4 -2.05 -8.97 -3.85
C PHE A 4 -0.54 -8.68 -3.75
N VAL A 5 -0.20 -7.42 -3.53
CA VAL A 5 1.15 -6.92 -3.31
C VAL A 5 1.49 -7.01 -1.83
N ILE A 6 2.66 -7.56 -1.52
CA ILE A 6 3.13 -7.72 -0.14
C ILE A 6 3.98 -6.51 0.24
N PHE A 7 3.53 -5.78 1.25
CA PHE A 7 4.30 -4.73 1.93
C PHE A 7 5.08 -5.36 3.08
N THR A 8 6.41 -5.23 3.05
CA THR A 8 7.33 -5.84 4.02
C THR A 8 7.76 -4.87 5.11
N GLY A 9 7.61 -3.56 4.89
CA GLY A 9 8.10 -2.50 5.78
C GLY A 9 9.57 -2.14 5.52
N GLU A 10 10.35 -3.03 4.89
CA GLU A 10 11.75 -2.82 4.55
C GLU A 10 11.96 -2.01 3.25
N GLU A 11 10.90 -1.68 2.53
CA GLU A 11 11.00 -0.93 1.26
C GLU A 11 11.56 0.47 1.48
N ASN A 12 12.44 0.91 0.57
CA ASN A 12 12.71 2.34 0.44
C ASN A 12 11.48 3.09 -0.14
N GLU A 13 11.52 4.41 -0.14
CA GLU A 13 10.37 5.24 -0.57
C GLU A 13 9.90 4.91 -1.99
N LYS A 14 10.83 4.71 -2.92
CA LYS A 14 10.50 4.43 -4.33
C LYS A 14 9.86 3.04 -4.47
N GLU A 15 10.42 2.04 -3.81
CA GLU A 15 9.88 0.67 -3.79
C GLU A 15 8.48 0.64 -3.17
N PHE A 16 8.29 1.35 -2.07
CA PHE A 16 7.00 1.47 -1.41
C PHE A 16 5.94 2.07 -2.34
N LEU A 17 6.25 3.21 -2.97
CA LEU A 17 5.34 3.86 -3.92
C LEU A 17 5.04 2.99 -5.14
N ALA A 18 6.05 2.30 -5.67
CA ALA A 18 5.87 1.35 -6.78
C ALA A 18 4.90 0.22 -6.40
N LYS A 19 5.01 -0.32 -5.19
CA LYS A 19 4.07 -1.34 -4.67
C LYS A 19 2.66 -0.80 -4.48
N CYS A 20 2.49 0.45 -4.05
CA CYS A 20 1.17 1.08 -3.97
C CYS A 20 0.50 1.18 -5.35
N VAL A 21 1.26 1.57 -6.38
CA VAL A 21 0.77 1.64 -7.77
C VAL A 21 0.45 0.25 -8.30
N GLU A 22 1.32 -0.73 -8.08
CA GLU A 22 1.08 -2.13 -8.49
C GLU A 22 -0.21 -2.68 -7.88
N GLN A 23 -0.45 -2.47 -6.58
CA GLN A 23 -1.69 -2.91 -5.91
C GLN A 23 -2.92 -2.20 -6.47
N TRP A 24 -2.80 -0.91 -6.79
CA TRP A 24 -3.87 -0.14 -7.42
C TRP A 24 -4.23 -0.71 -8.78
N GLU A 25 -3.25 -0.91 -9.66
CA GLU A 25 -3.44 -1.44 -11.02
C GLU A 25 -4.07 -2.85 -10.98
N LEU A 26 -3.50 -3.75 -10.16
CA LEU A 26 -4.05 -5.10 -9.96
C LEU A 26 -5.51 -5.08 -9.48
N THR A 27 -5.88 -4.10 -8.65
CA THR A 27 -7.24 -4.00 -8.14
C THR A 27 -8.19 -3.38 -9.17
N ALA A 28 -7.76 -2.31 -9.85
CA ALA A 28 -8.56 -1.61 -10.84
C ALA A 28 -8.94 -2.53 -12.02
N GLU A 29 -7.97 -3.30 -12.51
CA GLU A 29 -8.10 -4.20 -13.65
C GLU A 29 -8.77 -5.55 -13.31
N SER A 30 -8.97 -5.84 -12.02
CA SER A 30 -9.58 -7.11 -11.60
C SER A 30 -11.08 -7.17 -11.90
N ASP A 31 -11.55 -8.35 -12.32
CA ASP A 31 -12.99 -8.65 -12.48
C ASP A 31 -13.56 -9.22 -11.17
N ILE A 32 -13.53 -8.41 -10.12
CA ILE A 32 -14.08 -8.75 -8.79
C ILE A 32 -15.14 -7.72 -8.40
N PRO A 33 -16.07 -8.06 -7.48
CA PRO A 33 -17.10 -7.13 -7.05
C PRO A 33 -16.53 -5.84 -6.47
N GLU A 34 -17.20 -4.71 -6.73
CA GLU A 34 -16.73 -3.37 -6.36
C GLU A 34 -16.38 -3.23 -4.87
N MET A 35 -17.19 -3.83 -3.99
CA MET A 35 -16.92 -3.83 -2.55
C MET A 35 -15.59 -4.51 -2.21
N ILE A 36 -15.22 -5.56 -2.93
CA ILE A 36 -13.93 -6.23 -2.76
C ILE A 36 -12.80 -5.34 -3.26
N LYS A 37 -13.00 -4.61 -4.37
CA LYS A 37 -12.01 -3.62 -4.85
C LYS A 37 -11.74 -2.54 -3.81
N VAL A 38 -12.80 -1.99 -3.21
CA VAL A 38 -12.68 -1.00 -2.13
C VAL A 38 -11.87 -1.55 -0.95
N MET A 39 -12.14 -2.78 -0.52
CA MET A 39 -11.37 -3.41 0.57
C MET A 39 -9.89 -3.62 0.21
N ARG A 40 -9.58 -4.00 -1.02
CA ARG A 40 -8.18 -4.15 -1.48
C ARG A 40 -7.46 -2.80 -1.55
N LEU A 41 -8.12 -1.75 -2.04
CA LEU A 41 -7.56 -0.41 -2.06
C LEU A 41 -7.38 0.16 -0.65
N ALA A 42 -8.25 -0.20 0.30
CA ALA A 42 -8.10 0.20 1.70
C ALA A 42 -6.73 -0.22 2.28
N THR A 43 -6.18 -1.36 1.86
CA THR A 43 -4.84 -1.79 2.29
C THR A 43 -3.76 -0.81 1.85
N VAL A 44 -3.84 -0.26 0.63
CA VAL A 44 -2.87 0.76 0.16
C VAL A 44 -2.89 1.98 1.08
N PHE A 45 -4.09 2.46 1.45
CA PHE A 45 -4.23 3.60 2.36
C PHE A 45 -3.74 3.28 3.78
N THR A 46 -3.98 2.07 4.28
CA THR A 46 -3.45 1.61 5.57
C THR A 46 -1.93 1.63 5.58
N GLU A 47 -1.29 1.11 4.54
CA GLU A 47 0.17 1.09 4.43
C GLU A 47 0.77 2.49 4.30
N MET A 48 0.11 3.39 3.55
CA MET A 48 0.50 4.81 3.48
C MET A 48 0.44 5.47 4.86
N ARG A 49 -0.64 5.25 5.62
CA ARG A 49 -0.77 5.78 6.99
C ARG A 49 0.35 5.26 7.90
N ASN A 50 0.61 3.95 7.87
CA ASN A 50 1.66 3.32 8.68
C ASN A 50 3.04 3.95 8.37
N ARG A 51 3.32 4.21 7.09
CA ARG A 51 4.57 4.83 6.64
C ARG A 51 4.69 6.28 7.12
N ILE A 52 3.64 7.08 7.00
CA ILE A 52 3.61 8.47 7.48
C ILE A 52 3.82 8.52 9.00
N ASP A 53 3.12 7.66 9.75
CA ASP A 53 3.25 7.59 11.20
C ASP A 53 4.68 7.17 11.63
N ALA A 54 5.35 6.32 10.86
CA ALA A 54 6.74 5.94 11.11
C ALA A 54 7.69 7.14 10.92
N LEU A 55 7.54 7.88 9.83
CA LEU A 55 8.33 9.08 9.54
C LEU A 55 8.14 10.15 10.63
N GLY A 56 6.91 10.41 11.07
CA GLY A 56 6.64 11.39 12.14
C GLY A 56 7.24 10.99 13.51
N ARG A 57 7.35 9.70 13.80
CA ARG A 57 8.04 9.20 15.01
C ARG A 57 9.57 9.36 14.93
N GLU A 58 10.15 9.29 13.74
CA GLU A 58 11.58 9.50 13.54
C GLU A 58 11.96 10.98 13.63
N GLU A 59 11.12 11.87 13.11
CA GLU A 59 11.31 13.33 13.23
C GLU A 59 11.24 13.81 14.69
N SER A 60 10.38 13.19 15.51
CA SER A 60 10.23 13.53 16.94
C SER A 60 11.41 13.07 17.82
N LYS A 61 12.35 12.29 17.27
CA LYS A 61 13.54 11.77 17.98
C LYS A 61 14.84 12.51 17.62
N LYS A 62 14.80 13.42 16.64
CA LYS A 62 15.92 14.28 16.25
C LYS A 62 15.85 15.62 16.98
#